data_AF-A0A955T081-F1
#
_entry.id   AF-A0A955T081-F1
#
_cell.length_a   1.000
_cell.length_b   1.000
_cell.length_c   1.000
_cell.angle_alpha   90.00
_cell.angle_beta   90.00
_cell.angle_gamma   90.00
#
_symmetry.space_group_name_H-M   'P 1'
#
loop_
_entity.id
_entity.type
_entity.pdbx_description
1 polymer ?
#
loop_
_entity_poly.entity_id
_entity_poly.type
_entity_poly.pdbx_seq_one_letter_code
_entity_poly.pdbx_strand_id
1 'polypeptide(L)'
;MHSIPTDCPQRDERCGWMGDALVFAQMACFNMNMDRFFTKWLVDIRDAQARDGRFPDFAPQPYDSDIRFSGVPSWGDAGVFVPWDVYVNYADKRILEENFEAIERWLTYIGTQSPEYLWTGNRGN
;
A
#
# COMPACT_ATOMS: atom_id res chain seq x y z
N MET A 1 -6.20 -16.22 -2.99
CA MET A 1 -5.60 -15.00 -3.57
C MET A 1 -5.12 -15.28 -4.98
N HIS A 2 -5.46 -14.40 -5.93
CA HIS A 2 -5.20 -14.60 -7.37
C HIS A 2 -4.23 -13.53 -7.87
N SER A 3 -2.92 -13.78 -7.76
CA SER A 3 -1.85 -12.84 -8.15
C SER A 3 -1.72 -11.56 -7.30
N ILE A 4 -2.83 -10.98 -6.82
CA ILE A 4 -2.92 -9.76 -5.99
C ILE A 4 -4.01 -9.91 -4.90
N PRO A 5 -3.97 -9.14 -3.78
CA PRO A 5 -4.96 -9.23 -2.70
C PRO A 5 -6.24 -8.49 -3.09
N THR A 6 -7.10 -9.15 -3.87
CA THR A 6 -8.34 -8.56 -4.39
C THR A 6 -9.38 -8.27 -3.30
N ASP A 7 -10.09 -7.16 -3.42
CA ASP A 7 -11.26 -6.82 -2.59
C ASP A 7 -12.39 -7.85 -2.70
N CYS A 8 -12.66 -8.32 -3.92
CA CYS A 8 -13.74 -9.26 -4.19
C CYS A 8 -13.42 -10.14 -5.41
N PRO A 9 -13.90 -11.40 -5.44
CA PRO A 9 -13.67 -12.27 -6.59
C PRO A 9 -14.79 -12.24 -7.65
N GLN A 10 -15.96 -11.69 -7.35
CA GLN A 10 -17.18 -11.93 -8.15
C GLN A 10 -17.52 -10.82 -9.14
N ARG A 11 -17.54 -9.55 -8.71
CA ARG A 11 -17.99 -8.42 -9.55
C ARG A 11 -16.87 -7.94 -10.47
N ASP A 12 -17.20 -6.99 -11.33
CA ASP A 12 -16.32 -6.34 -12.32
C ASP A 12 -15.33 -5.35 -11.69
N GLU A 13 -14.70 -5.75 -10.58
CA GLU A 13 -13.72 -4.94 -9.83
C GLU A 13 -12.43 -5.74 -9.64
N ARG A 14 -12.35 -6.59 -8.59
CA ARG A 14 -11.24 -7.53 -8.36
C ARG A 14 -9.89 -6.81 -8.30
N CYS A 15 -9.89 -5.62 -7.71
CA CYS A 15 -8.73 -4.75 -7.62
C CYS A 15 -7.96 -5.02 -6.32
N GLY A 16 -6.64 -4.84 -6.36
CA GLY A 16 -5.79 -4.94 -5.17
C GLY A 16 -5.91 -3.68 -4.30
N TRP A 17 -7.08 -3.44 -3.72
CA TRP A 17 -7.35 -2.27 -2.90
C TRP A 17 -6.46 -2.25 -1.65
N MET A 18 -5.78 -1.14 -1.46
CA MET A 18 -4.73 -1.02 -0.45
C MET A 18 -5.29 -1.03 0.97
N GLY A 19 -6.42 -0.34 1.21
CA GLY A 19 -7.07 -0.30 2.53
C GLY A 19 -7.55 -1.68 2.97
N ASP A 20 -8.19 -2.43 2.09
CA ASP A 20 -8.65 -3.81 2.31
C ASP A 20 -7.48 -4.74 2.64
N ALA A 21 -6.39 -4.63 1.89
CA ALA A 21 -5.18 -5.40 2.14
C ALA A 21 -4.52 -5.00 3.48
N LEU A 22 -4.46 -3.71 3.82
CA LEU A 22 -3.88 -3.21 5.07
C LEU A 22 -4.56 -3.84 6.29
N VAL A 23 -5.89 -3.82 6.34
CA VAL A 23 -6.61 -4.32 7.52
C VAL A 23 -6.52 -5.85 7.66
N PHE A 24 -6.20 -6.56 6.58
CA PHE A 24 -6.18 -8.02 6.55
C PHE A 24 -4.77 -8.64 6.54
N ALA A 25 -3.72 -7.88 6.23
CA ALA A 25 -2.36 -8.40 6.00
C ALA A 25 -1.85 -9.27 7.15
N GLN A 26 -1.91 -8.78 8.40
CA GLN A 26 -1.53 -9.56 9.58
C GLN A 26 -2.28 -10.89 9.70
N MET A 27 -3.60 -10.88 9.46
CA MET A 27 -4.41 -12.11 9.53
C MET A 27 -4.06 -13.06 8.38
N ALA A 28 -3.78 -12.54 7.18
CA ALA A 28 -3.32 -13.37 6.06
C ALA A 28 -1.99 -14.06 6.40
N CYS A 29 -1.01 -13.31 6.94
CA CYS A 29 0.28 -13.85 7.35
C CYS A 29 0.18 -14.93 8.44
N PHE A 30 -0.78 -14.78 9.36
CA PHE A 30 -1.03 -15.78 10.40
C PHE A 30 -1.61 -17.10 9.83
N ASN A 31 -2.48 -17.00 8.83
CA ASN A 31 -3.20 -18.16 8.30
C ASN A 31 -2.48 -18.86 7.14
N MET A 32 -1.60 -18.16 6.42
CA MET A 32 -0.96 -18.66 5.20
C MET A 32 0.48 -18.15 5.09
N ASN A 33 1.31 -18.81 4.28
CA ASN A 33 2.64 -18.31 3.94
C ASN A 33 2.53 -17.20 2.89
N MET A 34 2.57 -15.96 3.35
CA MET A 34 2.27 -14.77 2.56
C MET A 34 3.51 -13.96 2.17
N ASP A 35 4.70 -14.35 2.63
CA ASP A 35 5.98 -13.68 2.37
C ASP A 35 6.15 -13.34 0.88
N ARG A 36 6.19 -14.34 0.01
CA ARG A 36 6.43 -14.16 -1.43
C ARG A 36 5.31 -13.40 -2.13
N PHE A 37 4.09 -13.59 -1.66
CA PHE A 37 2.91 -12.98 -2.24
C PHE A 37 2.94 -11.46 -2.01
N PHE A 38 3.18 -11.03 -0.77
CA PHE A 38 3.31 -9.60 -0.46
C PHE A 38 4.60 -9.01 -1.01
N THR A 39 5.72 -9.73 -1.04
CA THR A 39 6.95 -9.26 -1.74
C THR A 39 6.66 -8.91 -3.20
N LYS A 40 5.94 -9.77 -3.93
CA LYS A 40 5.55 -9.48 -5.31
C LYS A 40 4.62 -8.27 -5.39
N TRP A 41 3.57 -8.22 -4.57
CA TRP A 41 2.58 -7.15 -4.65
C TRP A 41 3.15 -5.78 -4.24
N LEU A 42 4.11 -5.74 -3.32
CA LEU A 42 4.82 -4.51 -2.96
C LEU A 42 5.63 -3.93 -4.12
N VAL A 43 6.09 -4.75 -5.08
CA VAL A 43 6.64 -4.24 -6.34
C VAL A 43 5.57 -3.47 -7.12
N ASP A 44 4.37 -4.05 -7.26
CA ASP A 44 3.25 -3.40 -7.96
C ASP A 44 2.88 -2.06 -7.30
N ILE A 45 2.95 -1.97 -5.97
CA ILE A 45 2.71 -0.73 -5.21
C ILE A 45 3.76 0.33 -5.52
N ARG A 46 5.05 -0.04 -5.50
CA ARG A 46 6.15 0.89 -5.79
C ARG A 46 6.12 1.38 -7.24
N ASP A 47 5.84 0.49 -8.18
CA ASP A 47 5.70 0.83 -9.60
C ASP A 47 4.55 1.82 -9.85
N ALA A 48 3.51 1.78 -9.02
CA ALA A 48 2.35 2.67 -9.09
C ALA A 48 2.46 3.92 -8.21
N GLN A 49 3.54 4.10 -7.43
CA GLN A 49 3.68 5.27 -6.56
C GLN A 49 3.84 6.56 -7.38
N ALA A 50 3.00 7.56 -7.11
CA ALA A 50 3.02 8.85 -7.80
C ALA A 50 4.36 9.57 -7.56
N ARG A 51 4.71 10.53 -8.42
CA ARG A 51 6.00 11.26 -8.37
C ARG A 51 6.16 12.10 -7.11
N ASP A 52 5.06 12.60 -6.56
CA ASP A 52 5.04 13.36 -5.30
C ASP A 52 5.08 12.50 -4.03
N GLY A 53 5.13 11.16 -4.18
CA GLY A 53 5.25 10.22 -3.07
C GLY A 53 3.92 9.60 -2.62
N ARG A 54 2.78 10.01 -3.19
CA ARG A 54 1.50 9.35 -2.91
C ARG A 54 1.53 7.88 -3.32
N PHE A 55 1.17 6.99 -2.40
CA PHE A 55 0.82 5.63 -2.75
C PHE A 55 -0.55 5.57 -3.46
N PRO A 56 -0.78 4.59 -4.36
CA PRO A 56 -2.06 4.44 -5.05
C PRO A 56 -3.16 3.95 -4.10
N ASP A 57 -4.42 4.06 -4.49
CA ASP A 57 -5.53 3.50 -3.70
C ASP A 57 -5.67 1.99 -3.90
N PHE A 58 -5.24 1.48 -5.07
CA PHE A 58 -5.15 0.06 -5.40
C PHE A 58 -3.95 -0.24 -6.29
N ALA A 59 -3.38 -1.44 -6.19
CA ALA A 59 -2.23 -1.85 -6.99
C ALA A 59 -2.42 -3.26 -7.58
N PRO A 60 -2.04 -3.51 -8.85
CA PRO A 60 -1.60 -2.55 -9.87
C PRO A 60 -2.67 -1.51 -10.24
N GLN A 61 -2.24 -0.28 -10.49
CA GLN A 61 -3.11 0.81 -10.94
C GLN A 61 -2.93 1.05 -12.45
N PRO A 62 -3.99 0.93 -13.28
CA PRO A 62 -3.89 1.14 -14.73
C PRO A 62 -4.00 2.62 -15.13
N TYR A 63 -4.28 3.51 -14.18
CA TYR A 63 -4.39 4.95 -14.40
C TYR A 63 -3.08 5.65 -14.00
N ASP A 64 -2.91 6.89 -14.45
CA ASP A 64 -1.81 7.75 -14.01
C ASP A 64 -2.00 8.13 -12.53
N SER A 65 -1.12 7.64 -11.66
CA SER A 65 -1.14 7.88 -10.22
C SER A 65 -0.83 9.33 -9.83
N ASP A 66 -0.23 10.11 -10.73
CA ASP A 66 -0.07 11.56 -10.53
C ASP A 66 -1.42 12.29 -10.62
N ILE A 67 -2.39 11.72 -11.34
CA ILE A 67 -3.69 12.35 -11.66
C ILE A 67 -4.81 11.91 -10.71
N ARG A 68 -4.96 10.60 -10.47
CA ARG A 68 -6.10 10.06 -9.71
C ARG A 68 -5.77 8.77 -8.99
N PHE A 69 -6.63 8.43 -8.03
CA PHE A 69 -6.56 7.21 -7.22
C PHE A 69 -5.24 7.07 -6.47
N SER A 70 -4.88 8.08 -5.69
CA SER A 70 -3.66 8.08 -4.92
C SER A 70 -3.72 9.08 -3.75
N GLY A 71 -3.01 8.74 -2.69
CA GLY A 71 -2.79 9.62 -1.56
C GLY A 71 -3.90 9.68 -0.53
N VAL A 72 -4.80 8.69 -0.51
CA VAL A 72 -5.86 8.61 0.51
C VAL A 72 -5.29 8.02 1.81
N PRO A 73 -5.41 8.72 2.97
CA PRO A 73 -5.03 8.16 4.26
C PRO A 73 -5.72 6.83 4.53
N SER A 74 -5.09 5.89 5.24
CA SER A 74 -5.52 4.50 5.46
C SER A 74 -5.47 3.56 4.23
N TRP A 75 -5.67 4.05 3.00
CA TRP A 75 -5.37 3.26 1.81
C TRP A 75 -3.86 3.28 1.53
N GLY A 76 -3.28 4.47 1.34
CA GLY A 76 -1.85 4.63 1.07
C GLY A 76 -0.95 4.05 2.16
N ASP A 77 -1.42 4.02 3.41
CA ASP A 77 -0.68 3.48 4.56
C ASP A 77 -0.36 1.98 4.42
N ALA A 78 -1.05 1.24 3.53
CA ALA A 78 -0.70 -0.15 3.24
C ALA A 78 0.75 -0.29 2.74
N GLY A 79 1.27 0.70 2.01
CA GLY A 79 2.67 0.74 1.58
C GLY A 79 3.67 0.78 2.74
N VAL A 80 3.23 1.12 3.95
CA VAL A 80 4.04 1.13 5.17
C VAL A 80 3.77 -0.10 6.04
N PHE A 81 2.50 -0.43 6.28
CA PHE A 81 2.14 -1.47 7.24
C PHE A 81 2.26 -2.89 6.69
N VAL A 82 2.00 -3.11 5.40
CA VAL A 82 2.15 -4.44 4.79
C VAL A 82 3.60 -4.95 4.85
N PRO A 83 4.65 -4.18 4.46
CA PRO A 83 6.02 -4.66 4.62
C PRO A 83 6.40 -4.83 6.10
N TRP A 84 5.86 -4.01 7.01
CA TRP A 84 6.05 -4.20 8.46
C TRP A 84 5.46 -5.53 8.96
N ASP A 85 4.23 -5.86 8.57
CA ASP A 85 3.58 -7.12 8.93
C ASP A 85 4.37 -8.31 8.38
N VAL A 86 4.83 -8.25 7.13
CA VAL A 86 5.71 -9.29 6.56
C VAL A 86 6.98 -9.44 7.40
N TYR A 87 7.64 -8.35 7.76
CA TYR A 87 8.84 -8.39 8.59
C TYR A 87 8.57 -9.03 9.96
N VAL A 88 7.51 -8.63 10.65
CA VAL A 88 7.19 -9.15 11.99
C VAL A 88 6.86 -10.64 11.97
N ASN A 89 6.17 -11.13 10.94
CA ASN A 89 5.76 -12.54 10.87
C ASN A 89 6.84 -13.47 10.31
N TYR A 90 7.73 -12.97 9.44
CA TYR A 90 8.71 -13.81 8.72
C TYR A 90 10.18 -13.44 8.97
N ALA A 91 10.46 -12.37 9.72
CA ALA A 91 11.79 -11.84 10.01
C ALA A 91 12.62 -11.45 8.76
N ASP A 92 11.96 -11.21 7.62
CA ASP A 92 12.62 -10.81 6.38
C ASP A 92 12.90 -9.31 6.38
N LYS A 93 14.13 -8.90 6.71
CA LYS A 93 14.53 -7.49 6.73
C LYS A 93 14.59 -6.86 5.34
N ARG A 94 14.80 -7.67 4.30
CA ARG A 94 14.91 -7.18 2.92
C ARG A 94 13.63 -6.49 2.49
N ILE A 95 12.47 -6.95 2.99
CA ILE A 95 11.19 -6.32 2.67
C ILE A 95 11.14 -4.85 3.14
N LEU A 96 11.81 -4.52 4.24
CA LEU A 96 11.90 -3.14 4.71
C LEU A 96 12.92 -2.37 3.87
N GLU A 97 14.09 -2.95 3.64
CA GLU A 97 15.17 -2.34 2.84
C GLU A 97 14.69 -1.96 1.42
N GLU A 98 13.95 -2.86 0.76
CA GLU A 98 13.44 -2.67 -0.60
C GLU A 98 12.28 -1.66 -0.69
N ASN A 99 11.58 -1.37 0.41
CA ASN A 99 10.44 -0.46 0.43
C ASN A 99 10.71 0.86 1.15
N PHE A 100 11.87 1.01 1.81
CA PHE A 100 12.15 2.14 2.69
C PHE A 100 12.07 3.49 1.97
N GLU A 101 12.69 3.61 0.79
CA GLU A 101 12.66 4.85 0.00
C GLU A 101 11.21 5.24 -0.37
N ALA A 102 10.39 4.27 -0.78
CA ALA A 102 8.99 4.50 -1.11
C ALA A 102 8.19 4.96 0.13
N ILE A 103 8.45 4.35 1.29
CA ILE A 103 7.85 4.74 2.58
C ILE A 103 8.24 6.17 2.96
N GLU A 104 9.51 6.55 2.84
CA GLU A 104 9.98 7.91 3.16
C GLU A 104 9.30 8.97 2.28
N ARG A 105 9.10 8.67 0.99
CA ARG A 105 8.38 9.56 0.07
C ARG A 105 6.91 9.72 0.47
N TRP A 106 6.25 8.64 0.89
CA TRP A 106 4.89 8.70 1.41
C TRP A 106 4.80 9.54 2.69
N LEU A 107 5.67 9.31 3.66
CA LEU A 107 5.71 10.07 4.91
C LEU A 107 6.01 11.56 4.66
N THR A 108 6.88 11.86 3.71
CA THR A 108 7.15 13.24 3.27
C THR A 108 5.88 13.88 2.71
N TYR A 109 5.16 13.17 1.83
CA TYR A 109 3.88 13.64 1.31
C TYR A 109 2.85 13.89 2.43
N ILE A 110 2.67 12.96 3.37
CA ILE A 110 1.79 13.14 4.54
C ILE A 110 2.15 14.43 5.30
N GLY A 111 3.45 14.67 5.50
CA GLY A 111 3.95 15.87 6.15
C GLY A 111 3.50 17.15 5.44
N THR A 112 3.50 17.17 4.10
CA THR A 112 2.99 18.32 3.33
C THR A 112 1.48 18.55 3.48
N GLN A 113 0.71 17.49 3.74
CA GLN A 113 -0.74 17.57 3.95
C GLN A 113 -1.12 17.87 5.41
N SER A 114 -0.14 17.85 6.33
CA SER A 114 -0.34 17.95 7.78
C SER A 114 0.48 19.09 8.40
N PRO A 115 0.28 20.36 8.00
CA PRO A 115 1.10 21.50 8.45
C PRO A 115 1.06 21.73 9.97
N GLU A 116 -0.02 21.34 10.63
CA GLU A 116 -0.18 21.39 12.09
C GLU A 116 -0.15 19.99 12.72
N TYR A 117 0.54 19.04 12.08
CA TYR A 117 0.55 17.61 12.44
C TYR A 117 -0.84 16.95 12.38
N LEU A 118 -1.80 17.62 11.74
CA LEU A 118 -3.15 17.15 11.52
C LEU A 118 -3.48 17.32 10.04
N TRP A 119 -3.89 16.21 9.43
CA TRP A 119 -4.38 16.22 8.06
C TRP A 119 -5.84 16.68 8.04
N THR A 120 -6.08 17.94 7.66
CA THR A 120 -7.41 18.55 7.75
C THR A 120 -8.11 18.82 6.40
N GLY A 121 -7.38 18.90 5.29
CA GLY A 121 -7.93 19.09 3.93
C GLY A 121 -7.56 17.95 2.97
N ASN A 122 -8.00 17.99 1.70
CA ASN A 122 -7.59 17.04 0.65
C ASN A 122 -7.62 15.56 1.07
N ARG A 123 -8.66 15.12 1.79
CA ARG A 123 -8.71 13.80 2.44
C ARG A 123 -9.04 12.63 1.49
N GLY A 124 -9.22 12.89 0.19
CA GLY A 124 -9.98 11.99 -0.71
C GLY A 124 -11.43 11.86 -0.21
N ASN A 125 -12.42 11.34 -0.92
CA ASN A 125 -12.50 10.74 -2.25
C ASN A 125 -13.05 11.72 -3.29
#